data_AF-A0A258IG30-F1
#
_entry.id   AF-A0A258IG30-F1
#
_cell.length_a   1.000
_cell.length_b   1.000
_cell.length_c   1.000
_cell.angle_alpha   90.00
_cell.angle_beta   90.00
_cell.angle_gamma   90.00
#
_symmetry.space_group_name_H-M   'P 1'
#
loop_
_entity.id
_entity.type
_entity.pdbx_description
1 polymer ?
#
loop_
_entity_poly.entity_id
_entity_poly.type
_entity_poly.pdbx_seq_one_letter_code
_entity_poly.pdbx_strand_id
1 'polypeptide(L)'
;PCTGSGTWRRHPDAKWRLSPDQLAKRQIEQDSVLIDAADFVKPGGRLVYVTCSLLVEENEDRVTAFLERRPDFAVKPITSDAIAEHVSAQGYLRLTPHTAGTDGFFAAVLERQ
;
A
#
# COMPACT_ATOMS: atom_id res chain seq x y z
N PRO A 1 -9.33 -1.18 2.48
CA PRO A 1 -9.34 -2.43 3.30
C PRO A 1 -8.32 -3.42 2.72
N CYS A 2 -7.70 -4.29 3.51
CA CYS A 2 -6.73 -5.29 3.00
C CYS A 2 -6.88 -6.64 3.71
N THR A 3 -6.11 -7.65 3.31
CA THR A 3 -6.11 -8.98 3.93
C THR A 3 -5.54 -9.00 5.35
N GLY A 4 -4.74 -8.00 5.71
CA GLY A 4 -4.11 -7.91 7.03
C GLY A 4 -2.95 -8.88 7.24
N SER A 5 -2.32 -9.38 6.16
CA SER A 5 -1.22 -10.36 6.24
C SER A 5 -0.01 -9.89 7.05
N GLY A 6 0.21 -8.57 7.16
CA GLY A 6 1.25 -8.00 8.02
C GLY A 6 1.02 -8.17 9.52
N THR A 7 -0.21 -8.50 9.93
CA THR A 7 -0.58 -8.67 11.35
C THR A 7 -0.48 -10.11 11.84
N TRP A 8 -0.08 -11.06 10.99
CA TRP A 8 -0.02 -12.49 11.33
C TRP A 8 0.85 -12.82 12.55
N ARG A 9 1.84 -11.99 12.87
CA ARG A 9 2.62 -12.15 14.11
C ARG A 9 1.75 -12.06 15.37
N ARG A 10 0.76 -11.17 15.38
CA ARG A 10 -0.21 -10.99 16.49
C ARG A 10 -1.45 -11.88 16.35
N HIS A 11 -1.81 -12.24 15.12
CA HIS A 11 -2.97 -13.06 14.79
C HIS A 11 -2.58 -14.23 13.85
N PRO A 12 -1.84 -15.23 14.35
CA PRO A 12 -1.21 -16.27 13.53
C PRO A 12 -2.21 -17.21 12.85
N ASP A 13 -3.44 -17.28 13.35
CA ASP A 13 -4.55 -18.02 12.78
C ASP A 13 -5.09 -17.39 11.48
N ALA A 14 -4.93 -16.07 11.30
CA ALA A 14 -5.44 -15.35 10.15
C ALA A 14 -4.81 -15.80 8.81
N LYS A 15 -3.59 -16.34 8.83
CA LYS A 15 -2.93 -16.87 7.62
C LYS A 15 -3.69 -18.04 7.00
N TRP A 16 -4.41 -18.82 7.80
CA TRP A 16 -5.21 -19.96 7.33
C TRP A 16 -6.58 -19.57 6.80
N ARG A 17 -7.03 -18.34 7.12
CA ARG A 17 -8.29 -17.80 6.61
C ARG A 17 -8.14 -17.16 5.23
N LEU A 18 -6.93 -16.71 4.89
CA LEU A 18 -6.65 -16.07 3.62
C LEU A 18 -6.86 -17.07 2.47
N SER A 19 -7.65 -16.65 1.49
CA SER A 19 -7.90 -17.39 0.25
C SER A 19 -7.75 -16.48 -0.98
N PRO A 20 -7.52 -17.05 -2.17
CA PRO A 20 -7.47 -16.27 -3.41
C PRO A 20 -8.70 -15.38 -3.64
N ASP A 21 -9.90 -15.89 -3.35
CA ASP A 21 -11.15 -15.12 -3.51
C ASP A 21 -11.23 -13.92 -2.57
N GLN A 22 -10.77 -14.07 -1.32
CA GLN A 22 -10.70 -12.96 -0.38
C GLN A 22 -9.68 -11.92 -0.83
N LEU A 23 -8.52 -12.34 -1.31
CA LEU A 23 -7.50 -11.45 -1.86
C LEU A 23 -8.08 -10.66 -3.05
N ALA A 24 -8.66 -11.35 -4.04
CA ALA A 24 -9.27 -10.72 -5.21
C ALA A 24 -10.36 -9.72 -4.81
N LYS A 25 -11.21 -10.06 -3.83
CA LYS A 25 -12.19 -9.12 -3.27
C LYS A 25 -11.54 -7.86 -2.70
N ARG A 26 -10.46 -8.00 -1.91
CA ARG A 26 -9.75 -6.84 -1.33
C ARG A 26 -9.10 -5.97 -2.39
N GLN A 27 -8.55 -6.57 -3.45
CA GLN A 27 -7.96 -5.82 -4.56
C GLN A 27 -9.00 -4.92 -5.26
N ILE A 28 -10.19 -5.46 -5.54
CA ILE A 28 -11.29 -4.68 -6.14
C ILE A 28 -11.70 -3.52 -5.23
N GLU A 29 -11.85 -3.78 -3.92
CA GLU A 29 -12.19 -2.74 -2.95
C GLU A 29 -11.09 -1.67 -2.83
N GLN A 30 -9.81 -2.07 -2.89
CA GLN A 30 -8.66 -1.15 -2.87
C GLN A 30 -8.63 -0.26 -4.11
N ASP A 31 -8.76 -0.86 -5.30
CA ASP A 31 -8.76 -0.13 -6.57
C ASP A 31 -9.90 0.89 -6.61
N SER A 32 -11.11 0.51 -6.17
CA SER A 32 -12.26 1.43 -6.11
C SER A 32 -11.99 2.60 -5.17
N VAL A 33 -11.59 2.33 -3.92
CA VAL A 33 -11.37 3.39 -2.93
C VAL A 33 -10.24 4.33 -3.34
N LEU A 34 -9.19 3.81 -3.99
CA LEU A 34 -8.06 4.62 -4.42
C LEU A 34 -8.43 5.55 -5.57
N ILE A 35 -9.22 5.05 -6.55
CA ILE A 35 -9.77 5.87 -7.64
C ILE A 35 -10.72 6.94 -7.10
N ASP A 36 -11.65 6.58 -6.23
CA ASP A 36 -12.62 7.51 -5.65
C ASP A 36 -11.91 8.61 -4.83
N ALA A 37 -10.88 8.24 -4.06
CA ALA A 37 -10.12 9.18 -3.24
C ALA A 37 -9.35 10.22 -4.08
N ALA A 38 -8.90 9.84 -5.28
CA ALA A 38 -8.08 10.70 -6.12
C ALA A 38 -8.81 11.96 -6.62
N ASP A 39 -10.14 11.92 -6.74
CA ASP A 39 -10.94 13.07 -7.16
C ASP A 39 -11.01 14.18 -6.10
N PHE A 40 -10.75 13.84 -4.84
CA PHE A 40 -10.71 14.79 -3.73
C PHE A 40 -9.34 15.45 -3.53
N VAL A 41 -8.34 15.08 -4.34
CA VAL A 41 -6.98 15.61 -4.24
C VAL A 41 -6.83 16.78 -5.22
N LYS A 42 -6.53 17.97 -4.71
CA LYS A 42 -6.20 19.13 -5.55
C LYS A 42 -4.87 18.92 -6.30
N PRO A 43 -4.61 19.64 -7.41
CA PRO A 43 -3.27 19.69 -8.03
C PRO A 43 -2.20 20.08 -7.00
N GLY A 44 -1.04 19.41 -7.04
CA GLY A 44 0.02 19.47 -6.04
C GLY A 44 -0.31 18.82 -4.69
N GLY A 45 -1.51 18.25 -4.55
CA GLY A 45 -1.96 17.53 -3.35
C GLY A 45 -1.42 16.10 -3.31
N ARG A 46 -1.47 15.48 -2.13
CA ARG A 46 -0.96 14.12 -1.90
C ARG A 46 -2.06 13.17 -1.46
N LEU A 47 -2.02 11.96 -2.01
CA LEU A 47 -2.79 10.80 -1.62
C LEU A 47 -1.84 9.76 -1.05
N VAL A 48 -2.10 9.30 0.18
CA VAL A 48 -1.27 8.28 0.82
C VAL A 48 -2.06 6.97 0.85
N TYR A 49 -1.57 5.98 0.12
CA TYR A 49 -2.12 4.63 0.13
C TYR A 49 -1.37 3.79 1.17
N VAL A 50 -2.10 3.18 2.11
CA VAL A 50 -1.51 2.42 3.22
C VAL A 50 -2.27 1.12 3.43
N THR A 51 -1.53 0.02 3.61
CA THR A 51 -2.09 -1.28 3.99
C THR A 51 -1.31 -1.88 5.16
N CYS A 52 -1.95 -2.78 5.90
CA CYS A 52 -1.28 -3.72 6.80
C CYS A 52 -1.08 -5.09 6.13
N SER A 53 -0.81 -5.10 4.82
CA SER A 53 -0.53 -6.30 4.04
C SER A 53 0.92 -6.33 3.58
N LEU A 54 1.50 -7.52 3.54
CA LEU A 54 2.82 -7.82 2.97
C LEU A 54 2.74 -8.26 1.50
N LEU A 55 1.53 -8.44 0.96
CA LEU A 55 1.31 -8.97 -0.39
C LEU A 55 1.52 -7.87 -1.43
N VAL A 56 2.34 -8.15 -2.45
CA VAL A 56 2.62 -7.22 -3.57
C VAL A 56 1.32 -6.89 -4.31
N GLU A 57 0.43 -7.87 -4.40
CA GLU A 57 -0.83 -7.76 -5.11
C GLU A 57 -1.84 -6.85 -4.40
N GLU A 58 -1.62 -6.50 -3.13
CA GLU A 58 -2.41 -5.47 -2.42
C GLU A 58 -1.66 -4.13 -2.31
N ASN A 59 -0.41 -4.07 -2.79
CA ASN A 59 0.50 -2.97 -2.56
C ASN A 59 0.96 -2.39 -3.90
N GLU A 60 2.14 -2.76 -4.38
CA GLU A 60 2.74 -2.21 -5.60
C GLU A 60 1.87 -2.41 -6.83
N ASP A 61 1.18 -3.55 -6.96
CA ASP A 61 0.32 -3.80 -8.11
C ASP A 61 -0.89 -2.86 -8.14
N ARG A 62 -1.44 -2.53 -6.97
CA ARG A 62 -2.58 -1.59 -6.85
C ARG A 62 -2.12 -0.17 -7.15
N VAL A 63 -0.94 0.22 -6.67
CA VAL A 63 -0.33 1.51 -7.00
C VAL A 63 -0.05 1.61 -8.49
N THR A 64 0.51 0.56 -9.09
CA THR A 64 0.82 0.52 -10.53
C THR A 64 -0.46 0.65 -11.37
N ALA A 65 -1.47 -0.17 -11.09
CA ALA A 65 -2.76 -0.12 -11.78
C ALA A 65 -3.47 1.24 -11.62
N PHE A 66 -3.32 1.88 -10.45
CA PHE A 66 -3.85 3.22 -10.22
C PHE A 66 -3.15 4.26 -11.11
N LEU A 67 -1.82 4.25 -11.16
CA LEU A 67 -1.05 5.21 -11.96
C LEU A 67 -1.30 5.06 -13.46
N GLU A 68 -1.56 3.85 -13.94
CA GLU A 68 -2.01 3.60 -15.32
C GLU A 68 -3.37 4.26 -15.62
N ARG A 69 -4.29 4.26 -14.64
CA ARG A 69 -5.65 4.84 -14.78
C ARG A 69 -5.69 6.35 -14.50
N ARG A 70 -4.74 6.85 -13.70
CA ARG A 70 -4.64 8.25 -13.24
C ARG A 70 -3.27 8.82 -13.60
N PRO A 71 -3.02 9.09 -14.90
CA PRO A 71 -1.75 9.65 -15.35
C PRO A 71 -1.49 11.08 -14.83
N ASP A 72 -2.49 11.72 -14.20
CA ASP A 72 -2.35 12.97 -13.45
C ASP A 72 -1.69 12.79 -12.08
N PHE A 73 -1.34 11.57 -11.69
CA PHE A 73 -0.60 11.27 -10.47
C PHE A 73 0.77 10.66 -10.77
N ALA A 74 1.71 10.88 -9.86
CA ALA A 74 3.01 10.23 -9.87
C ALA A 74 3.40 9.79 -8.45
N VAL A 75 4.31 8.81 -8.34
CA VAL A 75 4.91 8.45 -7.06
C VAL A 75 5.76 9.60 -6.57
N LYS A 76 5.53 10.03 -5.33
CA LYS A 76 6.41 10.94 -4.60
C LYS A 76 7.24 10.09 -3.63
N PRO A 77 8.54 9.87 -3.89
CA PRO A 77 9.36 9.04 -3.02
C PRO A 77 9.35 9.53 -1.57
N ILE A 78 9.28 8.59 -0.62
CA ILE A 78 9.40 8.88 0.80
C ILE A 78 10.88 9.13 1.12
N THR A 79 11.22 10.30 1.68
CA THR A 79 12.61 10.73 1.91
C THR A 79 12.92 11.05 3.37
N SER A 80 12.29 10.35 4.32
CA SER A 80 12.54 10.59 5.75
C SER A 80 13.69 9.74 6.27
N ASP A 81 14.73 10.39 6.79
CA ASP A 81 15.91 9.71 7.36
C ASP A 81 15.56 8.70 8.46
N ALA A 82 14.51 8.98 9.24
CA ALA A 82 14.06 8.13 10.34
C ALA A 82 13.55 6.75 9.89
N ILE A 83 13.20 6.58 8.61
CA ILE A 83 12.65 5.34 8.04
C ILE A 83 13.35 4.96 6.73
N ALA A 84 14.46 5.60 6.40
CA ALA A 84 15.12 5.46 5.09
C ALA A 84 15.52 4.01 4.78
N GLU A 85 15.95 3.26 5.79
CA GLU A 85 16.30 1.83 5.67
C GLU A 85 15.12 0.91 5.30
N HIS A 86 13.89 1.41 5.41
CA HIS A 86 12.67 0.68 5.07
C HIS A 86 12.01 1.21 3.79
N VAL A 87 12.61 2.20 3.13
CA VAL A 87 12.13 2.71 1.85
C VAL A 87 12.75 1.90 0.72
N SER A 88 11.89 1.31 -0.12
CA SER A 88 12.27 0.59 -1.33
C SER A 88 12.90 1.53 -2.37
N ALA A 89 13.60 0.95 -3.35
CA ALA A 89 14.18 1.72 -4.46
C ALA A 89 13.12 2.50 -5.27
N GLN A 90 11.87 2.02 -5.26
CA GLN A 90 10.73 2.65 -5.91
C GLN A 90 10.13 3.81 -5.07
N GLY A 91 10.65 4.06 -3.86
CA GLY A 91 10.21 5.15 -3.00
C GLY A 91 9.03 4.82 -2.07
N TYR A 92 8.62 3.55 -2.00
CA TYR A 92 7.58 3.07 -1.07
C TYR A 92 8.16 2.64 0.27
N LEU A 93 7.42 2.85 1.36
CA LEU A 93 7.77 2.32 2.68
C LEU A 93 7.29 0.87 2.79
N ARG A 94 8.20 -0.03 3.20
CA ARG A 94 7.91 -1.43 3.55
C ARG A 94 8.44 -1.77 4.93
N LEU A 95 7.52 -1.97 5.86
CA LEU A 95 7.83 -2.47 7.19
C LEU A 95 7.55 -3.96 7.23
N THR A 96 8.45 -4.72 7.83
CA THR A 96 8.24 -6.13 8.15
C THR A 96 8.67 -6.40 9.59
N PRO A 97 8.16 -7.46 10.24
CA PRO A 97 8.66 -7.86 11.55
C PRO A 97 10.16 -8.11 11.59
N HIS A 98 10.73 -8.61 10.51
CA HIS A 98 12.15 -8.91 10.43
C HIS A 98 13.02 -7.63 10.34
N THR A 99 12.61 -6.68 9.51
CA THR A 99 13.43 -5.49 9.22
C THR A 99 13.16 -4.34 10.17
N ALA A 100 11.93 -4.19 10.68
CA ALA A 100 11.49 -3.00 11.41
C ALA A 100 11.04 -3.28 12.85
N GLY A 101 11.03 -4.54 13.31
CA GLY A 101 10.63 -4.90 14.67
C GLY A 101 9.15 -4.61 15.00
N THR A 102 8.31 -4.40 13.99
CA THR A 102 6.88 -4.07 14.10
C THR A 102 6.02 -5.05 13.28
N ASP A 103 4.73 -4.81 13.11
CA ASP A 103 3.93 -5.55 12.13
C ASP A 103 4.27 -5.15 10.69
N GLY A 104 3.76 -5.93 9.74
CA GLY A 104 3.91 -5.64 8.32
C GLY A 104 3.02 -4.49 7.86
N PHE A 105 3.62 -3.49 7.20
CA PHE A 105 2.91 -2.36 6.60
C PHE A 105 3.55 -1.94 5.28
N PHE A 106 2.71 -1.40 4.41
CA PHE A 106 3.12 -0.75 3.17
C PHE A 106 2.55 0.66 3.12
N ALA A 107 3.33 1.62 2.61
CA ALA A 107 2.82 2.95 2.28
C ALA A 107 3.43 3.50 0.99
N ALA A 108 2.57 4.07 0.14
CA ALA A 108 2.96 4.83 -1.04
C ALA A 108 2.40 6.26 -0.95
N VAL A 109 3.22 7.25 -1.27
CA VAL A 109 2.78 8.65 -1.41
C VAL A 109 2.65 8.94 -2.89
N LEU A 110 1.46 9.35 -3.30
CA LEU A 110 1.13 9.72 -4.67
C LEU A 110 0.83 11.22 -4.69
N GLU A 111 1.38 11.95 -5.65
CA GLU A 111 1.18 13.38 -5.79
C GLU A 111 0.49 13.67 -7.11
N ARG A 112 -0.62 14.42 -7.04
CA ARG A 112 -1.32 14.91 -8.21
C ARG A 112 -0.50 16.05 -8.83
N GLN A 113 -0.17 15.92 -10.11
CA GLN A 113 0.62 16.91 -10.83
C GLN A 113 -0.21 18.15 -11.20
#